data_AF-A0A530BMK0-F1
#
_entry.id   AF-A0A530BMK0-F1
#
_cell.length_a   1.000
_cell.length_b   1.000
_cell.length_c   1.000
_cell.angle_alpha   90.00
_cell.angle_beta   90.00
_cell.angle_gamma   90.00
#
_symmetry.space_group_name_H-M   'P 1'
#
loop_
_entity.id
_entity.type
_entity.pdbx_description
1 polymer ?
#
loop_
_entity_poly.entity_id
_entity_poly.type
_entity_poly.pdbx_seq_one_letter_code
_entity_poly.pdbx_strand_id
1 'polypeptide(L)'
;MKYPIPSDTAASQARASDPAYSAWVSANAGSGKTHVLAQRVIRLLLNGTDPSKILCLTYTRAAAANMSNRVFSTLSEWTALPDAELAVRIAALDGRGADRDMMRRARRLFAEALETPGGLKIQTIHAFCESV
;
A
#
# COMPACT_ATOMS: atom_id res chain seq x y z
N MET A 1 25.63 1.88 -0.10
CA MET A 1 25.55 1.03 1.11
C MET A 1 24.16 1.21 1.72
N LYS A 2 23.28 0.19 1.67
CA LYS A 2 21.94 0.25 2.28
C LYS A 2 22.06 -0.26 3.72
N TYR A 3 21.84 0.60 4.70
CA TYR A 3 21.74 0.16 6.11
C TYR A 3 20.49 -0.70 6.27
N PRO A 4 20.58 -1.89 6.89
CA PRO A 4 19.41 -2.71 7.16
C PRO A 4 18.47 -1.99 8.15
N ILE A 5 17.17 -2.10 7.92
CA ILE A 5 16.16 -1.58 8.85
C ILE A 5 16.23 -2.42 10.13
N PRO A 6 16.34 -1.81 11.33
CA PRO A 6 16.30 -2.56 12.58
C PRO A 6 15.06 -3.44 12.68
N SER A 7 15.19 -4.66 13.19
CA SER A 7 14.10 -5.65 13.26
C SER A 7 12.85 -5.12 13.97
N ASP A 8 13.04 -4.37 15.05
CA ASP A 8 11.95 -3.81 15.86
C ASP A 8 11.16 -2.74 15.09
N THR A 9 11.87 -1.96 14.26
CA THR A 9 11.27 -0.98 13.36
C THR A 9 10.46 -1.69 12.29
N ALA A 10 11.02 -2.72 11.65
CA ALA A 10 10.32 -3.51 10.64
C ALA A 10 9.06 -4.18 11.23
N ALA A 11 9.15 -4.77 12.41
CA ALA A 11 8.01 -5.36 13.11
C ALA A 11 6.93 -4.33 13.46
N SER A 12 7.33 -3.14 13.94
CA SER A 12 6.38 -2.06 14.25
C SER A 12 5.70 -1.51 12.99
N GLN A 13 6.44 -1.37 11.88
CA GLN A 13 5.87 -0.97 10.59
C GLN A 13 4.91 -2.03 10.04
N ALA A 14 5.25 -3.32 10.15
CA ALA A 14 4.38 -4.43 9.74
C ALA A 14 3.07 -4.47 10.56
N ARG A 15 3.14 -4.22 11.87
CA ARG A 15 1.93 -4.10 12.72
C ARG A 15 1.10 -2.88 12.34
N ALA A 16 1.73 -1.73 12.11
CA ALA A 16 1.02 -0.50 11.78
C ALA A 16 0.34 -0.55 10.40
N SER A 17 0.91 -1.30 9.45
CA SER A 17 0.31 -1.49 8.13
C SER A 17 -0.75 -2.60 8.09
N ASP A 18 -0.93 -3.37 9.16
CA ASP A 18 -1.92 -4.46 9.22
C ASP A 18 -3.36 -3.92 9.24
N PRO A 19 -4.17 -4.20 8.20
CA PRO A 19 -5.54 -3.71 8.12
C PRO A 19 -6.47 -4.18 9.25
N ALA A 20 -6.14 -5.26 9.97
CA ALA A 20 -6.96 -5.80 11.06
C ALA A 20 -7.04 -4.89 12.29
N TYR A 21 -6.15 -3.90 12.40
CA TYR A 21 -6.06 -3.01 13.55
C TYR A 21 -6.12 -1.54 13.15
N SER A 22 -6.71 -0.72 14.01
CA SER A 22 -6.49 0.73 13.98
C SER A 22 -5.09 1.04 14.52
N ALA A 23 -4.33 1.87 13.82
CA ALA A 23 -2.95 2.18 14.18
C ALA A 23 -2.72 3.69 14.25
N TRP A 24 -2.05 4.12 15.32
CA TRP A 24 -1.46 5.46 15.41
C TRP A 24 0.05 5.35 15.21
N VAL A 25 0.57 6.05 14.21
CA VAL A 25 2.00 6.01 13.87
C VAL A 25 2.63 7.35 14.19
N SER A 26 3.27 7.43 15.36
CA SER A 26 4.16 8.55 15.70
C SER A 26 5.52 8.30 15.09
N ALA A 27 6.01 9.22 14.26
CA ALA A 27 7.31 9.04 13.64
C ALA A 27 7.91 10.37 13.15
N ASN A 28 9.23 10.50 13.25
CA ASN A 28 9.96 11.70 12.83
C ASN A 28 9.99 11.88 11.30
N ALA A 29 10.44 13.03 10.81
CA ALA A 29 10.68 13.21 9.38
C ALA A 29 11.66 12.12 8.86
N GLY A 30 11.41 11.59 7.66
CA GLY A 30 12.25 10.56 7.05
C GLY A 30 12.11 9.12 7.61
N SER A 31 11.27 8.89 8.62
CA SER A 31 11.15 7.58 9.30
C SER A 31 10.29 6.52 8.58
N GLY A 32 9.88 6.76 7.33
CA GLY A 32 9.11 5.79 6.54
C GLY A 32 7.58 5.78 6.74
N LYS A 33 6.96 6.82 7.33
CA LYS A 33 5.48 6.89 7.48
C LYS A 33 4.72 6.64 6.17
N THR A 34 5.19 7.28 5.09
CA THR A 34 4.58 7.12 3.77
C THR A 34 4.71 5.69 3.24
N HIS A 35 5.80 4.99 3.58
CA HIS A 35 5.97 3.58 3.25
C HIS A 35 4.94 2.70 3.97
N VAL A 36 4.74 2.93 5.26
CA VAL A 36 3.72 2.22 6.07
C VAL A 36 2.31 2.42 5.51
N LEU A 37 1.95 3.66 5.15
CA LEU A 37 0.63 3.95 4.56
C LEU A 37 0.45 3.30 3.18
N ALA A 38 1.47 3.33 2.33
CA ALA A 38 1.43 2.67 1.02
C ALA A 38 1.25 1.15 1.18
N GLN A 39 2.01 0.53 2.08
CA GLN A 39 1.87 -0.89 2.40
C GLN A 39 0.46 -1.22 2.90
N ARG A 40 -0.12 -0.37 3.76
CA ARG A 40 -1.48 -0.58 4.28
C ARG A 40 -2.53 -0.57 3.15
N VAL A 41 -2.44 0.36 2.20
CA VAL A 41 -3.32 0.39 1.02
C VAL A 41 -3.16 -0.89 0.19
N ILE A 42 -1.93 -1.31 -0.08
CA ILE A 42 -1.66 -2.52 -0.87
C ILE A 42 -2.19 -3.77 -0.13
N ARG A 43 -2.03 -3.87 1.19
CA ARG A 43 -2.59 -4.97 2.00
C ARG A 43 -4.10 -5.01 1.96
N LEU A 44 -4.78 -3.86 2.04
CA LEU A 44 -6.24 -3.78 1.88
C LEU A 44 -6.69 -4.33 0.52
N LEU A 45 -6.05 -3.87 -0.56
CA LEU A 45 -6.33 -4.32 -1.93
C LEU A 45 -6.07 -5.82 -2.11
N LEU A 46 -4.92 -6.29 -1.63
CA LEU A 46 -4.51 -7.68 -1.66
C LEU A 46 -5.49 -8.57 -0.89
N ASN A 47 -6.04 -8.09 0.22
CA ASN A 47 -7.00 -8.82 1.06
C ASN A 47 -8.45 -8.79 0.55
N GLY A 48 -8.72 -8.31 -0.67
CA GLY A 48 -10.08 -8.34 -1.21
C GLY A 48 -10.82 -7.01 -1.18
N THR A 49 -10.26 -5.98 -0.54
CA THR A 49 -10.97 -4.70 -0.39
C THR A 49 -11.17 -4.07 -1.76
N ASP A 50 -12.43 -3.76 -2.09
CA ASP A 50 -12.78 -2.98 -3.26
C ASP A 50 -12.02 -1.63 -3.22
N PRO A 51 -11.24 -1.29 -4.27
CA PRO A 51 -10.49 -0.04 -4.34
C PRO A 51 -11.32 1.22 -4.02
N SER A 52 -12.60 1.23 -4.41
CA SER A 52 -13.52 2.35 -4.17
C SER A 52 -13.86 2.56 -2.69
N LYS A 53 -13.65 1.53 -1.85
CA LYS A 53 -13.87 1.58 -0.39
C LYS A 53 -12.65 2.04 0.40
N ILE A 54 -11.53 2.33 -0.26
CA ILE A 54 -10.29 2.77 0.39
C ILE A 54 -10.16 4.29 0.25
N LEU A 55 -10.30 5.02 1.37
CA LEU A 55 -10.05 6.45 1.45
C LEU A 55 -8.71 6.73 2.15
N CYS A 56 -7.79 7.38 1.44
CA CYS A 56 -6.51 7.84 1.98
C CYS A 56 -6.44 9.37 1.89
N LEU A 57 -6.40 10.03 3.05
CA LEU A 57 -6.37 11.49 3.15
C LEU A 57 -4.98 11.99 3.56
N THR A 58 -4.61 13.16 3.03
CA THR A 58 -3.39 13.86 3.43
C THR A 58 -3.56 15.38 3.34
N TYR A 59 -2.58 16.14 3.82
CA TYR A 59 -2.68 17.60 3.86
C TYR A 59 -2.34 18.26 2.52
N THR A 60 -1.32 17.77 1.82
CA THR A 60 -0.80 18.42 0.60
C THR A 60 -1.04 17.59 -0.65
N ARG A 61 -1.25 18.26 -1.78
CA ARG A 61 -1.37 17.60 -3.10
C ARG A 61 -0.10 16.81 -3.44
N ALA A 62 1.06 17.32 -3.08
CA ALA A 62 2.34 16.63 -3.28
C ALA A 62 2.43 15.31 -2.49
N ALA A 63 1.93 15.28 -1.24
CA ALA A 63 1.88 14.06 -0.46
C ALA A 63 0.89 13.05 -1.06
N ALA A 64 -0.26 13.51 -1.56
CA ALA A 64 -1.26 12.65 -2.19
C ALA A 64 -0.68 11.99 -3.45
N ALA A 65 -0.06 12.79 -4.32
CA ALA A 65 0.61 12.32 -5.53
C ALA A 65 1.77 11.35 -5.20
N ASN A 66 2.60 11.67 -4.21
CA ASN A 66 3.68 10.77 -3.77
C ASN A 66 3.14 9.42 -3.30
N MET A 67 2.07 9.44 -2.52
CA MET A 67 1.45 8.21 -2.03
C MET A 67 0.90 7.41 -3.21
N SER A 68 0.07 8.01 -4.06
CA SER A 68 -0.51 7.38 -5.25
C SER A 68 0.57 6.72 -6.12
N ASN A 69 1.63 7.46 -6.46
CA ASN A 69 2.74 6.96 -7.26
C ASN A 69 3.42 5.74 -6.62
N ARG A 70 3.56 5.69 -5.29
CA ARG A 70 4.16 4.54 -4.60
C ARG A 70 3.30 3.30 -4.71
N VAL A 71 1.99 3.43 -4.54
CA VAL A 71 1.06 2.30 -4.70
C VAL A 71 1.08 1.81 -6.13
N PHE A 72 0.87 2.69 -7.11
CA PHE A 72 0.87 2.30 -8.53
C PHE A 72 2.21 1.72 -8.99
N SER A 73 3.35 2.28 -8.58
CA SER A 73 4.67 1.72 -8.89
C SER A 73 4.82 0.29 -8.35
N THR A 74 4.40 0.05 -7.11
CA THR A 74 4.50 -1.29 -6.50
C THR A 74 3.61 -2.29 -7.22
N LEU A 75 2.36 -1.92 -7.51
CA LEU A 75 1.42 -2.78 -8.23
C LEU A 75 1.89 -3.06 -9.66
N SER A 76 2.44 -2.05 -10.35
CA SER A 76 3.02 -2.19 -11.68
C SER A 76 4.21 -3.15 -11.67
N GLU A 77 5.13 -3.03 -10.70
CA GLU A 77 6.26 -3.96 -10.56
C GLU A 77 5.78 -5.42 -10.46
N TRP A 78 4.73 -5.68 -9.67
CA TRP A 78 4.21 -7.04 -9.48
C TRP A 78 3.71 -7.70 -10.76
N THR A 79 3.25 -6.92 -11.74
CA THR A 79 2.80 -7.46 -13.04
C THR A 79 3.93 -8.13 -13.81
N ALA A 80 5.16 -7.65 -13.68
CA ALA A 80 6.31 -8.09 -14.46
C ALA A 80 7.25 -9.03 -13.69
N LEU A 81 7.14 -9.12 -12.37
CA LEU A 81 8.02 -9.97 -11.56
C LEU A 81 7.84 -11.46 -11.87
N PRO A 82 8.92 -12.26 -11.87
CA PRO A 82 8.84 -13.72 -11.85
C PRO A 82 8.06 -14.22 -10.62
N ASP A 83 7.40 -15.37 -10.73
CA ASP A 83 6.55 -15.89 -9.65
C ASP A 83 7.29 -16.08 -8.32
N ALA A 84 8.53 -16.58 -8.36
CA ALA A 84 9.34 -16.74 -7.15
C ALA A 84 9.61 -15.41 -6.44
N GLU A 85 9.91 -14.35 -7.19
CA GLU A 85 10.19 -13.03 -6.63
C GLU A 85 8.91 -12.35 -6.12
N LEU A 86 7.82 -12.45 -6.88
CA LEU A 86 6.52 -11.92 -6.47
C LEU A 86 6.03 -12.61 -5.18
N ALA A 87 6.20 -13.92 -5.06
CA ALA A 87 5.85 -14.66 -3.85
C ALA A 87 6.63 -14.14 -2.63
N VAL A 88 7.93 -13.87 -2.78
CA VAL A 88 8.76 -13.26 -1.71
C VAL A 88 8.25 -11.87 -1.33
N ARG A 89 7.91 -11.02 -2.32
CA ARG A 89 7.38 -9.67 -2.06
C ARG A 89 6.04 -9.71 -1.32
N ILE A 90 5.13 -10.60 -1.71
CA ILE A 90 3.83 -10.77 -1.06
C ILE A 90 4.00 -11.30 0.36
N ALA A 91 4.85 -12.31 0.55
CA ALA A 91 5.11 -12.89 1.88
C ALA A 91 5.73 -11.86 2.83
N ALA A 92 6.64 -11.01 2.34
CA ALA A 92 7.22 -9.93 3.12
C ALA A 92 6.18 -8.84 3.50
N LEU A 93 5.12 -8.68 2.70
CA LEU A 93 4.09 -7.68 2.95
C LEU A 93 3.02 -8.17 3.94
N ASP A 94 2.53 -9.39 3.78
CA ASP A 94 1.36 -9.88 4.53
C ASP A 94 1.71 -10.95 5.59
N GLY A 95 2.98 -11.36 5.67
CA GLY A 95 3.45 -12.36 6.64
C GLY A 95 2.90 -13.77 6.41
N ARG A 96 2.14 -13.98 5.33
CA ARG A 96 1.53 -15.25 4.92
C ARG A 96 2.18 -15.73 3.62
N GLY A 97 2.18 -17.05 3.40
CA GLY A 97 2.62 -17.62 2.13
C GLY A 97 1.73 -17.15 0.98
N ALA A 98 2.32 -16.78 -0.15
CA ALA A 98 1.59 -16.38 -1.34
C ALA A 98 1.05 -17.62 -2.07
N ASP A 99 -0.21 -17.99 -1.82
CA ASP A 99 -0.87 -19.05 -2.57
C ASP A 99 -1.21 -18.63 -4.01
N ARG A 100 -1.69 -19.57 -4.83
CA ARG A 100 -1.99 -19.30 -6.25
C ARG A 100 -3.08 -18.24 -6.45
N ASP A 101 -4.01 -18.10 -5.52
CA ASP A 101 -5.11 -17.13 -5.64
C ASP A 101 -4.61 -15.73 -5.31
N MET A 102 -3.78 -15.62 -4.27
CA MET A 102 -3.07 -14.42 -3.90
C MET A 102 -2.16 -13.92 -5.02
N MET A 103 -1.40 -14.83 -5.64
CA MET A 103 -0.53 -14.51 -6.78
C MET A 103 -1.33 -13.98 -7.98
N ARG A 104 -2.44 -14.63 -8.33
CA ARG A 104 -3.34 -14.18 -9.41
C ARG A 104 -3.94 -12.82 -9.10
N ARG A 105 -4.37 -12.60 -7.86
CA ARG A 105 -4.92 -11.32 -7.41
C ARG A 105 -3.87 -10.22 -7.50
N ALA A 106 -2.68 -10.43 -6.93
CA ALA A 106 -1.58 -9.47 -6.95
C ALA A 106 -1.24 -8.98 -8.37
N ARG A 107 -1.24 -9.87 -9.37
CA ARG A 107 -1.01 -9.51 -10.78
C ARG A 107 -2.12 -8.67 -11.41
N ARG A 108 -3.35 -8.76 -10.91
CA ARG A 108 -4.52 -8.00 -11.42
C ARG A 108 -4.69 -6.64 -10.75
N LEU A 109 -4.17 -6.47 -9.53
CA LEU A 109 -4.37 -5.26 -8.73
C LEU A 109 -3.97 -3.96 -9.45
N PHE A 110 -2.95 -3.99 -10.32
CA PHE A 110 -2.57 -2.81 -11.09
C PHE A 110 -3.67 -2.37 -12.06
N ALA A 111 -4.23 -3.31 -12.83
CA ALA A 111 -5.32 -3.04 -13.75
C ALA A 111 -6.60 -2.64 -13.00
N GLU A 112 -6.97 -3.38 -11.94
CA GLU A 112 -8.14 -3.06 -11.11
C GLU A 112 -8.05 -1.65 -10.50
N ALA A 113 -6.86 -1.24 -10.04
CA ALA A 113 -6.63 0.09 -9.50
C ALA A 113 -6.73 1.21 -10.57
N LEU A 114 -6.31 0.95 -11.81
CA LEU A 114 -6.44 1.89 -12.93
C LEU A 114 -7.88 2.03 -13.42
N GLU A 115 -8.62 0.92 -13.43
CA GLU A 115 -10.01 0.85 -13.90
C GLU A 115 -11.04 1.25 -12.83
N THR A 116 -10.59 1.51 -11.60
CA THR A 116 -11.45 1.97 -10.51
C THR A 116 -12.15 3.27 -10.90
N PRO A 117 -13.50 3.34 -10.91
CA PRO A 117 -14.22 4.55 -11.26
C PRO A 117 -13.83 5.74 -10.37
N GLY A 118 -13.35 6.82 -11.01
CA GLY A 118 -12.83 7.99 -10.30
C GLY A 118 -11.51 7.75 -9.54
N GLY A 119 -10.80 6.67 -9.86
CA GLY A 119 -9.48 6.30 -9.34
C GLY A 119 -9.46 5.91 -7.86
N LEU A 120 -8.29 5.42 -7.42
CA LEU A 120 -8.00 5.26 -6.00
C LEU A 120 -8.16 6.60 -5.27
N LYS A 121 -8.93 6.61 -4.17
CA LYS A 121 -9.26 7.83 -3.41
C LYS A 121 -8.11 8.24 -2.48
N ILE A 122 -7.03 8.71 -3.09
CA ILE A 122 -5.80 9.17 -2.43
C ILE A 122 -5.69 10.66 -2.68
N GLN A 123 -6.19 11.47 -1.74
CA GLN A 123 -6.47 12.88 -1.99
C GLN A 123 -6.21 13.76 -0.77
N THR A 124 -6.30 15.07 -0.97
CA THR A 124 -6.23 16.01 0.16
C THR A 124 -7.54 16.02 0.94
N ILE A 125 -7.47 16.43 2.20
CA ILE A 125 -8.68 16.64 3.03
C ILE A 125 -9.64 17.61 2.33
N HIS A 126 -9.13 18.72 1.78
CA HIS A 126 -9.93 19.72 1.07
C HIS A 126 -10.65 19.12 -0.16
N ALA A 127 -9.93 18.38 -1.01
CA ALA A 127 -10.52 17.76 -2.21
C ALA A 127 -11.60 16.73 -1.85
N PHE A 128 -11.43 16.01 -0.74
CA PHE A 128 -12.47 15.14 -0.22
C PHE A 128 -13.71 15.94 0.19
N CYS A 129 -13.57 16.97 1.01
CA CYS A 129 -14.70 17.77 1.48
C CYS A 129 -15.45 18.51 0.35
N GLU A 130 -14.77 18.88 -0.74
CA GLU A 130 -15.39 19.50 -1.93
C GLU A 130 -16.19 18.50 -2.78
N SER A 131 -15.94 17.19 -2.62
CA SER A 131 -16.58 16.12 -3.41
C SER A 131 -17.83 15.51 -2.76
N VAL A 132 -18.17 15.95 -1.54
CA VAL A 132 -19.31 15.48 -0.73
C VAL A 132 -20.53 16.36 -0.97
#